data_AF-A0A401K5D8-F1
#
_entry.id   AF-A0A401K5D8-F1
#
_cell.length_a   1.000
_cell.length_b   1.000
_cell.length_c   1.000
_cell.angle_alpha   90.00
_cell.angle_beta   90.00
_cell.angle_gamma   90.00
#
_symmetry.space_group_name_H-M   'P 1'
#
loop_
_entity.id
_entity.type
_entity.pdbx_description
1 polymer ?
#
loop_
_entity_poly.entity_id
_entity_poly.type
_entity_poly.pdbx_seq_one_letter_code
_entity_poly.pdbx_strand_id
1 'polypeptide(L)'
;MTIPTPAGAQANATNAAFRIGQRGFARAVPAGYTTANTVKCAGFPSGRFSGGQDHTTSHTAMALYKSEITQFLEELKTQKPDLEAQQRQGRSLLWDKDPIDLEERARAKSARVAQKPYVYSLD
;
A
#
# COMPACT_ATOMS: atom_id res chain seq x y z
N MET A 1 -8.39 -5.93 -50.82
CA MET A 1 -8.12 -5.02 -49.68
C MET A 1 -7.18 -5.76 -48.75
N THR A 2 -5.88 -5.46 -48.83
CA THR A 2 -4.83 -6.17 -48.09
C THR A 2 -4.23 -5.18 -47.09
N ILE A 3 -4.32 -5.50 -45.81
CA ILE A 3 -3.75 -4.70 -44.71
C ILE A 3 -2.24 -4.97 -44.67
N PRO A 4 -1.36 -3.96 -44.68
CA PRO A 4 0.06 -4.20 -44.45
C PRO A 4 0.32 -4.53 -42.98
N THR A 5 1.01 -5.65 -42.76
CA THR A 5 1.62 -6.04 -41.48
C THR A 5 2.73 -5.04 -41.10
N PRO A 6 2.73 -4.44 -39.90
CA PRO A 6 3.89 -3.68 -39.46
C PRO A 6 5.02 -4.65 -39.09
N ALA A 7 6.06 -4.61 -39.93
CA ALA A 7 7.33 -5.27 -39.73
C ALA A 7 8.12 -4.63 -38.57
N GLY A 8 8.85 -5.48 -37.84
CA GLY A 8 10.13 -5.13 -37.25
C GLY A 8 10.09 -4.23 -36.03
N ALA A 9 10.01 -4.86 -34.86
CA ALA A 9 10.53 -4.30 -33.62
C ALA A 9 12.01 -3.94 -33.82
N GLN A 10 12.33 -2.66 -33.99
CA GLN A 10 13.68 -2.16 -33.80
C GLN A 10 13.90 -1.91 -32.32
N ALA A 11 14.68 -2.81 -31.72
CA ALA A 11 15.31 -2.64 -30.44
C ALA A 11 16.19 -1.38 -30.46
N ASN A 12 15.84 -0.37 -29.66
CA ASN A 12 16.80 0.63 -29.23
C ASN A 12 17.19 0.35 -27.78
N ALA A 13 18.40 -0.21 -27.64
CA ALA A 13 19.16 -0.21 -26.41
C ALA A 13 19.08 1.19 -25.77
N THR A 14 18.70 1.32 -24.50
CA THR A 14 19.63 1.14 -23.40
C THR A 14 18.81 1.05 -22.12
N ASN A 15 18.52 -0.18 -21.66
CA ASN A 15 18.18 -0.39 -20.26
C ASN A 15 19.43 -0.03 -19.45
N ALA A 16 19.55 1.24 -19.07
CA ALA A 16 20.45 1.63 -18.01
C ALA A 16 20.02 0.83 -16.78
N ALA A 17 20.82 -0.19 -16.45
CA ALA A 17 20.66 -0.96 -15.23
C ALA A 17 20.46 0.03 -14.09
N PHE A 18 19.28 -0.01 -13.47
CA PHE A 18 18.94 0.78 -12.31
C PHE A 18 19.90 0.34 -11.20
N ARG A 19 21.09 0.95 -11.16
CA ARG A 19 22.08 0.73 -10.11
C ARG A 19 21.53 1.36 -8.86
N ILE A 20 20.78 0.54 -8.12
CA ILE A 20 20.47 0.78 -6.71
C ILE A 20 21.84 0.91 -6.04
N GLY A 21 22.20 2.15 -5.71
CA GLY A 21 23.39 2.42 -4.92
C GLY A 21 23.35 1.54 -3.68
N GLN A 22 24.43 0.81 -3.46
CA GLN A 22 24.75 0.01 -2.28
C GLN A 22 24.90 0.88 -1.00
N ARG A 23 24.01 1.86 -0.79
CA ARG A 23 23.82 2.47 0.52
C ARG A 23 22.69 1.69 1.17
N GLY A 24 23.09 0.60 1.80
CA GLY A 24 22.21 -0.28 2.52
C GLY A 24 21.27 0.53 3.42
N PHE A 25 19.98 0.25 3.29
CA PHE A 25 19.02 0.52 4.34
C PHE A 25 19.29 -0.45 5.51
N ALA A 26 20.50 -0.41 6.06
CA ALA A 26 20.79 -0.95 7.38
C ALA A 26 20.36 0.11 8.38
N ARG A 27 19.06 0.39 8.44
CA ARG A 27 18.49 0.93 9.67
C ARG A 27 18.44 -0.27 10.60
N ALA A 28 19.43 -0.36 11.49
CA ALA A 28 19.41 -1.31 12.59
C ALA A 28 18.03 -1.23 13.24
N VAL A 29 17.26 -2.31 13.15
CA VAL A 29 16.07 -2.47 13.98
C VAL A 29 16.61 -2.63 15.39
N PRO A 30 16.39 -1.67 16.31
CA PRO A 30 16.80 -1.87 17.69
C PRO A 30 16.06 -3.11 18.21
N ALA A 31 16.82 -4.13 18.60
CA ALA A 31 16.32 -5.25 19.38
C ALA A 31 15.84 -4.70 20.72
N GLY A 32 14.55 -4.37 20.82
CA GLY A 32 13.98 -3.81 22.03
C GLY A 32 12.70 -3.01 21.83
N TYR A 33 11.66 -3.61 21.21
CA TYR A 33 10.28 -3.19 21.50
C TYR A 33 9.59 -4.23 22.38
N THR A 34 10.23 -4.58 23.48
CA THR A 34 9.51 -5.26 24.56
C THR A 34 10.15 -4.84 25.85
N THR A 35 9.58 -3.81 26.49
CA THR A 35 9.45 -3.66 27.94
C THR A 35 8.79 -2.32 28.25
N ALA A 36 7.60 -2.41 28.84
CA ALA A 36 6.92 -1.44 29.71
C ALA A 36 6.81 0.02 29.24
N ASN A 37 5.60 0.38 28.80
CA ASN A 37 5.13 1.75 28.86
C ASN A 37 4.93 2.11 30.34
N THR A 38 5.83 2.90 30.92
CA THR A 38 5.63 3.51 32.24
C THR A 38 6.15 4.94 32.21
N VAL A 39 5.23 5.86 31.98
CA VAL A 39 5.41 7.26 32.38
C VAL A 39 5.58 7.26 33.89
N LYS A 40 6.76 7.66 34.36
CA LYS A 40 7.06 7.79 35.78
C LYS A 40 6.37 9.05 36.30
N CYS A 41 5.07 8.94 36.62
CA CYS A 41 4.35 9.95 37.38
C CYS A 41 4.93 9.94 38.80
N ALA A 42 5.78 10.92 39.13
CA ALA A 42 6.27 11.10 40.49
C ALA A 42 5.07 11.50 41.38
N GLY A 43 4.50 10.54 42.12
CA GLY A 43 3.39 10.85 43.03
C GLY A 43 2.57 9.69 43.61
N PHE A 44 2.90 8.41 43.38
CA PHE A 44 2.17 7.30 44.01
C PHE A 44 3.03 6.63 45.10
N PRO A 45 2.56 6.54 46.37
CA PRO A 45 3.29 5.83 47.41
C PRO A 45 3.39 4.35 47.04
N SER A 46 4.53 3.75 47.37
CA SER A 46 4.82 2.33 47.14
C SER A 46 3.92 1.45 48.00
N GLY A 47 2.67 1.28 47.58
CA GLY A 47 1.80 0.20 48.02
C GLY A 47 2.26 -1.09 47.35
N ARG A 48 2.71 -2.04 48.15
CA ARG A 48 3.00 -3.41 47.70
C ARG A 48 1.70 -4.04 47.22
N PHE A 49 1.43 -3.98 45.90
CA PHE A 49 0.34 -4.73 45.29
C PHE A 49 0.68 -6.23 45.38
N SER A 50 0.12 -6.85 46.41
CA SER A 50 0.05 -8.28 46.58
C SER A 50 -1.12 -8.82 45.75
N GLY A 51 -0.80 -9.56 44.69
CA GLY A 51 -1.69 -10.53 44.06
C GLY A 51 -2.61 -9.96 42.97
N GLY A 52 -2.58 -10.59 41.80
CA GLY A 52 -3.56 -10.31 40.75
C GLY A 52 -3.16 -10.86 39.39
N GLN A 53 -3.19 -12.20 39.29
CA GLN A 53 -3.21 -13.04 38.08
C GLN A 53 -2.72 -12.41 36.77
N ASP A 54 -1.61 -12.95 36.27
CA ASP A 54 -1.26 -12.90 34.85
C ASP A 54 -2.41 -13.54 34.08
N HIS A 55 -3.35 -12.75 33.58
CA HIS A 55 -4.28 -13.26 32.59
C HIS A 55 -3.40 -13.65 31.40
N THR A 56 -3.19 -14.94 31.22
CA THR A 56 -2.56 -15.47 30.03
C THR A 56 -3.53 -15.15 28.90
N THR A 57 -3.43 -13.96 28.32
CA THR A 57 -4.14 -13.60 27.10
C THR A 57 -3.57 -14.53 26.05
N SER A 58 -4.23 -15.66 25.92
CA SER A 58 -3.94 -16.72 24.97
C SER A 58 -4.08 -16.12 23.58
N HIS A 59 -2.98 -15.61 23.04
CA HIS A 59 -2.86 -15.22 21.64
C HIS A 59 -3.25 -16.38 20.69
N THR A 60 -3.29 -17.60 21.20
CA THR A 60 -3.73 -18.83 20.52
C THR A 60 -5.26 -18.94 20.35
N ALA A 61 -6.08 -18.34 21.24
CA ALA A 61 -7.54 -18.48 21.17
C ALA A 61 -8.18 -17.69 20.01
N MET A 62 -7.56 -16.59 19.58
CA MET A 62 -8.01 -15.78 18.45
C MET A 62 -7.78 -16.46 17.08
N ALA A 63 -7.00 -17.55 17.03
CA ALA A 63 -6.71 -18.28 15.79
C ALA A 63 -7.70 -19.44 15.51
N LEU A 64 -8.57 -19.80 16.48
CA LEU A 64 -9.40 -21.01 16.41
C LEU A 64 -10.75 -20.80 15.71
N TYR A 65 -11.24 -19.56 15.62
CA TYR A 65 -12.51 -19.26 14.96
C TYR A 65 -12.29 -18.59 13.61
N LYS A 66 -12.75 -19.24 12.54
CA LYS A 66 -12.90 -18.64 11.20
C LYS A 66 -14.38 -18.40 10.95
N SER A 67 -14.73 -17.21 10.45
CA SER A 67 -16.10 -16.94 10.03
C SER A 67 -16.46 -17.74 8.77
N GLU A 68 -17.74 -18.07 8.60
CA GLU A 68 -18.25 -18.76 7.40
C GLU A 68 -17.87 -18.01 6.11
N ILE A 69 -17.91 -16.67 6.15
CA ILE A 69 -17.51 -15.80 5.03
C ILE A 69 -16.03 -15.99 4.70
N THR A 70 -15.17 -16.08 5.72
CA THR A 70 -13.74 -16.32 5.52
C THR A 70 -13.50 -17.69 4.87
N GLN A 71 -14.19 -18.73 5.36
CA GLN A 71 -14.07 -20.08 4.78
C GLN A 71 -14.56 -20.11 3.32
N PHE A 72 -15.67 -19.45 3.02
CA PHE A 72 -16.18 -19.29 1.66
C PHE A 72 -15.18 -18.57 0.74
N LEU A 73 -14.55 -17.48 1.21
CA LEU A 73 -13.56 -16.76 0.41
C LEU A 73 -12.30 -17.58 0.15
N GLU A 74 -11.85 -18.37 1.14
CA GLU A 74 -10.73 -19.30 0.97
C GLU A 74 -11.06 -20.34 -0.11
N GLU A 75 -12.23 -20.97 -0.03
CA GLU A 75 -12.69 -21.96 -1.01
C GLU A 75 -12.90 -21.35 -2.41
N LEU A 76 -13.44 -20.14 -2.50
CA LEU A 76 -13.59 -19.44 -3.78
C LEU A 76 -12.25 -19.22 -4.47
N LYS A 77 -11.22 -18.85 -3.70
CA LYS A 77 -9.87 -18.61 -4.21
C LYS A 77 -9.17 -19.90 -4.63
N THR A 78 -9.38 -21.02 -3.93
CA THR A 78 -8.83 -22.31 -4.33
C THR A 78 -9.47 -22.82 -5.62
N GLN A 79 -10.79 -22.64 -5.78
CA GLN A 79 -11.51 -23.03 -6.99
C GLN A 79 -11.16 -22.18 -8.21
N LYS A 80 -10.84 -20.88 -8.01
CA LYS A 80 -10.58 -19.92 -9.11
C LYS A 80 -9.29 -19.13 -8.86
N PRO A 81 -8.12 -19.69 -9.20
CA PRO A 81 -6.84 -18.99 -9.01
C PRO A 81 -6.70 -17.71 -9.87
N ASP A 82 -7.36 -17.65 -11.04
CA ASP A 82 -7.31 -16.50 -11.95
C ASP A 82 -8.14 -15.29 -11.46
N LEU A 83 -8.96 -15.47 -10.42
CA LEU A 83 -9.91 -14.46 -9.93
C LEU A 83 -9.19 -13.19 -9.48
N GLU A 84 -8.03 -13.30 -8.83
CA GLU A 84 -7.26 -12.13 -8.41
C GLU A 84 -6.68 -11.34 -9.58
N ALA A 85 -6.29 -12.01 -10.67
CA ALA A 85 -5.81 -11.34 -11.88
C ALA A 85 -6.95 -10.56 -12.53
N GLN A 86 -8.15 -11.15 -12.62
CA GLN A 86 -9.34 -10.49 -13.13
C GLN A 86 -9.77 -9.31 -12.26
N GLN A 87 -9.68 -9.44 -10.93
CA GLN A 87 -9.93 -8.32 -10.01
C GLN A 87 -8.96 -7.16 -10.23
N ARG A 88 -7.66 -7.45 -10.39
CA ARG A 88 -6.66 -6.42 -10.70
C ARG A 88 -6.95 -5.75 -12.04
N GLN A 89 -7.29 -6.53 -13.06
CA GLN A 89 -7.65 -6.00 -14.39
C GLN A 89 -8.92 -5.14 -14.35
N GLY A 90 -9.95 -5.57 -13.61
CA GLY A 90 -11.17 -4.80 -13.43
C GLY A 90 -10.91 -3.51 -12.65
N ARG A 91 -10.03 -3.55 -11.64
CA ARG A 91 -9.60 -2.35 -10.91
C ARG A 91 -8.82 -1.40 -11.81
N SER A 92 -7.88 -1.91 -12.61
CA SER A 92 -7.04 -1.06 -13.45
C SER A 92 -7.80 -0.33 -14.54
N LEU A 93 -8.92 -0.90 -15.01
CA LEU A 93 -9.73 -0.31 -16.07
C LEU A 93 -10.41 1.01 -15.66
N LEU A 94 -10.90 1.12 -14.42
CA LEU A 94 -11.64 2.31 -13.96
C LEU A 94 -10.89 3.10 -12.86
N TRP A 95 -10.19 2.39 -11.99
CA TRP A 95 -9.71 2.94 -10.72
C TRP A 95 -8.23 3.26 -10.72
N ASP A 96 -7.38 2.37 -11.25
CA ASP A 96 -5.95 2.67 -11.31
C ASP A 96 -5.72 3.82 -12.32
N LYS A 97 -4.79 4.72 -12.00
CA LYS A 97 -4.41 5.84 -12.87
C LYS A 97 -3.08 5.52 -13.50
N ASP A 98 -3.00 5.71 -14.81
CA ASP A 98 -1.74 5.51 -15.53
C ASP A 98 -0.65 6.48 -15.02
N PRO A 99 0.62 6.07 -15.07
CA PRO A 99 1.74 6.94 -14.77
C PRO A 99 1.67 8.19 -15.65
N ILE A 100 1.65 9.36 -15.02
CA ILE A 100 1.62 10.64 -15.74
C ILE A 100 3.03 11.02 -16.14
N ASP A 101 3.24 11.33 -17.41
CA ASP A 101 4.48 11.94 -17.91
C ASP A 101 4.69 13.31 -17.24
N LEU A 102 5.87 13.48 -16.63
CA LEU A 102 6.21 14.66 -15.85
C LEU A 102 6.37 15.89 -16.74
N GLU A 103 6.87 15.72 -17.96
CA GLU A 103 7.04 16.80 -18.93
C GLU A 103 5.68 17.32 -19.41
N GLU A 104 4.77 16.42 -19.74
CA GLU A 104 3.41 16.79 -20.15
C GLU A 104 2.64 17.46 -19.00
N ARG A 105 2.81 16.97 -17.77
CA ARG A 105 2.26 17.64 -16.58
C ARG A 105 2.80 19.06 -16.41
N ALA A 106 4.09 19.28 -16.69
CA ALA A 106 4.69 20.61 -16.59
C ALA A 106 4.12 21.56 -17.66
N ARG A 107 4.00 21.10 -18.91
CA ARG A 107 3.39 21.86 -20.01
C ARG A 107 1.92 22.20 -19.74
N ALA A 108 1.14 21.24 -19.26
CA ALA A 108 -0.26 21.46 -18.90
C ALA A 108 -0.41 22.49 -17.78
N LYS A 109 0.53 22.52 -16.82
CA LYS A 109 0.56 23.55 -15.78
C LYS A 109 0.92 24.93 -16.34
N SER A 110 1.90 25.03 -17.24
CA SER A 110 2.28 26.31 -17.84
C SER A 110 1.21 26.89 -18.79
N ALA A 111 0.42 26.03 -19.44
CA ALA A 111 -0.66 26.45 -20.33
C ALA A 111 -1.97 26.79 -19.57
N ARG A 112 -2.02 26.59 -18.25
CA ARG A 112 -3.25 26.73 -17.47
C ARG A 112 -3.67 28.21 -17.36
N VAL A 113 -4.85 28.54 -17.86
CA VAL A 113 -5.50 29.84 -17.65
C VAL A 113 -6.16 29.86 -16.27
N ALA A 114 -5.98 30.96 -15.52
CA ALA A 114 -6.62 31.12 -14.21
C ALA A 114 -8.14 31.23 -14.38
N GLN A 115 -8.89 30.29 -13.79
CA GLN A 115 -10.35 30.31 -13.82
C GLN A 115 -10.87 31.06 -12.59
N LYS A 116 -11.85 31.94 -12.80
CA LYS A 116 -12.56 32.63 -11.71
C LYS A 116 -13.21 31.61 -10.77
N PRO A 117 -13.26 31.85 -9.44
CA PRO A 117 -13.78 30.88 -8.46
C PRO A 117 -15.25 30.55 -8.69
N TYR A 118 -16.04 31.50 -9.20
CA TYR A 118 -17.39 31.26 -9.66
C TYR A 118 -17.56 31.88 -11.05
N VAL A 119 -18.13 31.09 -11.97
CA VAL A 119 -18.33 31.45 -13.37
C VAL A 119 -19.26 32.66 -13.54
N TYR A 120 -20.19 32.83 -12.59
CA TYR A 120 -21.21 33.89 -12.62
C TYR A 120 -21.03 34.94 -11.54
N SER A 121 -19.86 34.99 -10.90
CA SER A 121 -19.55 36.16 -10.10
C SER A 121 -19.48 37.37 -11.03
N LEU A 122 -20.43 38.28 -10.81
CA LEU A 122 -20.30 39.68 -11.19
C LEU A 122 -19.16 40.22 -10.31
N ASP A 123 -18.00 40.41 -10.90
CA ASP A 123 -16.87 41.04 -10.20
C ASP A 123 -17.18 42.51 -9.90
#